data_AF-A0A8J7WUX3-F1
#
_entry.id   AF-A0A8J7WUX3-F1
#
_cell.length_a   1.000
_cell.length_b   1.000
_cell.length_c   1.000
_cell.angle_alpha   90.00
_cell.angle_beta   90.00
_cell.angle_gamma   90.00
#
_symmetry.space_group_name_H-M   'P 1'
#
loop_
_entity.id
_entity.type
_entity.pdbx_description
1 polymer ?
#
loop_
_entity_poly.entity_id
_entity_poly.type
_entity_poly.pdbx_seq_one_letter_code
_entity_poly.pdbx_strand_id
1 'polypeptide(L)'
;AVDGKVLRGSGATGFAQVTLLAALDHAAGTILAQRQIDSKTNEIPEARILLDGMDIAGSVITMDALHTQRETARHLREHDAHYVFTVKANQPALLTACHQ
;
A
#
# COMPACT_ATOMS: atom_id res chain seq x y z
N ALA A 1 5.93 -5.03 3.12
CA ALA A 1 4.75 -4.23 3.46
C ALA A 1 4.74 -2.94 2.65
N VAL A 2 3.57 -2.44 2.26
CA VAL A 2 3.42 -1.09 1.72
C VAL A 2 2.39 -0.33 2.56
N ASP A 3 2.75 0.86 3.05
CA ASP A 3 1.90 1.66 3.95
C ASP A 3 2.19 3.16 3.84
N GLY A 4 1.12 3.96 3.87
CA GLY A 4 1.17 5.42 3.89
C GLY A 4 1.25 5.98 5.30
N LYS A 5 2.24 6.86 5.55
CA LYS A 5 2.37 7.57 6.82
C LYS A 5 2.48 9.08 6.60
N VAL A 6 1.70 9.80 7.40
CA VAL A 6 1.91 11.24 7.58
C VAL A 6 3.16 11.45 8.45
N LEU A 7 4.11 12.23 7.95
CA LEU A 7 5.30 12.59 8.70
C LEU A 7 4.92 13.53 9.85
N ARG A 8 5.18 13.09 11.08
CA ARG A 8 4.82 13.83 12.29
C ARG A 8 5.46 15.22 12.27
N GLY A 9 4.63 16.25 12.45
CA GLY A 9 5.07 17.64 12.49
C GLY A 9 5.25 18.30 11.12
N SER A 10 5.10 17.59 10.00
CA SER A 10 5.26 18.17 8.65
C SER A 10 4.25 19.27 8.33
N GLY A 11 3.04 19.19 8.89
CA GLY A 11 2.02 20.24 8.75
C GLY A 11 2.13 21.38 9.78
N ALA A 12 3.18 21.41 10.60
CA ALA A 12 3.40 22.52 11.52
C ALA A 12 3.95 23.75 10.76
N THR A 13 3.69 24.94 11.30
CA THR A 13 4.28 26.21 10.84
C THR A 13 4.04 26.55 9.35
N GLY A 14 2.81 26.40 8.86
CA GLY A 14 2.40 26.90 7.54
C GLY A 14 2.88 26.08 6.34
N PHE A 15 3.55 24.96 6.57
CA PHE A 15 3.92 24.00 5.51
C PHE A 15 2.80 22.99 5.25
N ALA A 16 2.77 22.45 4.03
CA ALA A 16 1.86 21.38 3.68
C ALA A 16 2.25 20.08 4.41
N GLN A 17 1.25 19.33 4.85
CA GLN A 17 1.44 18.00 5.42
C GLN A 17 2.13 17.08 4.39
N VAL A 18 3.14 16.35 4.84
CA VAL A 18 3.88 15.38 4.03
C VAL A 18 3.38 13.98 4.35
N THR A 19 2.90 13.29 3.34
CA THR A 19 2.53 11.87 3.41
C THR A 19 3.51 11.07 2.57
N LEU A 20 4.13 10.07 3.18
CA LEU A 20 5.07 9.16 2.53
C LEU A 20 4.47 7.76 2.48
N LEU A 21 4.45 7.18 1.28
CA LEU A 21 4.16 5.78 1.04
C LEU A 21 5.48 5.02 1.01
N ALA A 22 5.62 4.00 1.85
CA ALA A 22 6.88 3.28 1.97
C ALA A 22 6.68 1.78 1.73
N ALA A 23 7.63 1.17 1.00
CA ALA A 23 7.78 -0.26 0.86
C ALA A 23 8.85 -0.75 1.86
N LEU A 24 8.42 -1.49 2.87
CA LEU A 24 9.24 -2.06 3.93
C LEU A 24 9.48 -3.55 3.64
N ASP A 25 10.74 -3.99 3.66
CA ASP A 25 11.07 -5.40 3.81
C ASP A 25 10.90 -5.82 5.27
N HIS A 26 10.04 -6.82 5.51
CA HIS A 26 9.79 -7.35 6.85
C HIS A 26 10.99 -8.14 7.39
N ALA A 27 11.77 -8.80 6.53
CA ALA A 27 12.88 -9.64 6.98
C ALA A 27 14.06 -8.78 7.46
N ALA A 28 14.46 -7.79 6.64
CA ALA A 28 15.54 -6.89 7.00
C ALA A 28 15.10 -5.71 7.89
N GLY A 29 13.81 -5.40 7.97
CA GLY A 29 13.31 -4.21 8.67
C GLY A 29 13.72 -2.89 7.98
N THR A 30 13.93 -2.90 6.67
CA THR A 30 14.46 -1.77 5.90
C THR A 30 13.44 -1.23 4.90
N ILE A 31 13.45 0.09 4.69
CA ILE A 31 12.66 0.72 3.64
C ILE A 31 13.40 0.55 2.31
N LEU A 32 12.82 -0.21 1.40
CA LEU A 32 13.38 -0.48 0.07
C LEU A 32 13.11 0.66 -0.90
N ALA A 33 11.92 1.27 -0.80
CA ALA A 33 11.50 2.38 -1.63
C ALA A 33 10.47 3.24 -0.89
N GLN A 34 10.40 4.52 -1.25
CA GLN A 34 9.37 5.43 -0.75
C GLN A 34 8.96 6.47 -1.79
N ARG A 35 7.72 6.93 -1.71
CA ARG A 35 7.15 8.00 -2.55
C ARG A 35 6.38 8.98 -1.70
N GLN A 36 6.54 10.27 -1.97
CA GLN A 36 5.66 11.28 -1.39
C GLN A 36 4.34 11.33 -2.16
N ILE A 37 3.23 11.28 -1.42
CA ILE A 37 1.87 11.41 -1.95
C ILE A 37 1.51 12.89 -1.94
N ASP A 38 1.15 13.43 -3.11
CA ASP A 38 0.62 14.79 -3.21
C ASP A 38 -0.77 14.88 -2.56
N SER A 39 -1.05 16.00 -1.91
CA SER A 39 -2.36 16.42 -1.41
C SER A 39 -3.56 16.21 -2.36
N LYS A 40 -3.31 16.20 -3.68
CA LYS A 40 -4.36 16.03 -4.71
C LYS A 40 -4.48 14.61 -5.25
N THR A 41 -3.61 13.69 -4.83
CA THR A 41 -3.63 12.29 -5.29
C THR A 41 -4.06 11.34 -4.17
N ASN A 42 -4.36 10.10 -4.54
CA ASN A 42 -4.78 9.05 -3.61
C ASN A 42 -3.66 8.02 -3.42
N GLU A 43 -3.61 7.40 -2.24
CA GLU A 43 -2.60 6.40 -1.88
C GLU A 43 -2.64 5.14 -2.74
N ILE A 44 -3.83 4.70 -3.15
CA ILE A 44 -4.06 3.46 -3.89
C ILE A 44 -3.28 3.41 -5.23
N PRO A 45 -3.41 4.40 -6.15
CA PRO A 45 -2.62 4.40 -7.39
C PRO A 45 -1.12 4.59 -7.14
N GLU A 46 -0.73 5.43 -6.18
CA GLU A 46 0.69 5.64 -5.86
C GLU A 46 1.37 4.37 -5.33
N ALA A 47 0.63 3.48 -4.67
CA ALA A 47 1.15 2.20 -4.22
C ALA A 47 1.54 1.29 -5.39
N ARG A 48 0.74 1.26 -6.45
CA ARG A 48 1.06 0.49 -7.67
C ARG A 48 2.28 1.07 -8.37
N ILE A 49 2.35 2.40 -8.49
CA ILE A 49 3.50 3.09 -9.08
C ILE A 49 4.79 2.84 -8.26
N LEU A 50 4.69 2.77 -6.92
CA LEU A 50 5.82 2.41 -6.07
C LEU A 50 6.33 1.00 -6.39
N LEU A 51 5.41 0.06 -6.55
CA LEU A 51 5.70 -1.35 -6.80
C LEU A 51 6.23 -1.61 -8.22
N ASP A 52 5.79 -0.84 -9.21
CA ASP A 52 6.31 -0.88 -10.60
C ASP A 52 7.82 -0.63 -10.67
N GLY A 53 8.37 0.11 -9.71
CA GLY A 53 9.80 0.39 -9.62
C GLY A 53 10.62 -0.71 -8.92
N MET A 54 10.02 -1.83 -8.55
CA MET A 54 10.62 -2.87 -7.73
C MET A 54 10.48 -4.26 -8.37
N ASP A 55 11.49 -5.12 -8.17
CA ASP A 55 11.33 -6.55 -8.45
C ASP A 55 10.60 -7.20 -7.27
N ILE A 56 9.33 -7.52 -7.48
CA ILE A 56 8.43 -8.09 -6.46
C ILE A 56 8.01 -9.52 -6.77
N ALA A 57 8.55 -10.13 -7.83
CA ALA A 57 8.19 -11.48 -8.24
C ALA A 57 8.46 -12.48 -7.10
N GLY A 58 7.48 -13.35 -6.83
CA GLY A 58 7.53 -14.33 -5.73
C GLY A 58 7.41 -13.74 -4.32
N SER A 59 7.33 -12.42 -4.17
CA SER A 59 7.19 -11.78 -2.86
C SER A 59 5.75 -11.78 -2.35
N VAL A 60 5.57 -11.77 -1.03
CA VAL A 60 4.25 -11.55 -0.40
C VAL A 60 4.12 -10.09 -0.01
N ILE A 61 3.21 -9.37 -0.67
CA ILE A 61 2.96 -7.96 -0.40
C ILE A 61 1.79 -7.83 0.59
N THR A 62 2.09 -7.24 1.75
CA THR A 62 1.08 -6.91 2.77
C THR A 62 0.73 -5.44 2.70
N MET A 63 -0.56 -5.12 2.70
CA MET A 63 -1.08 -3.75 2.68
C MET A 63 -2.31 -3.65 3.58
N ASP A 64 -2.66 -2.44 4.00
CA ASP A 64 -3.84 -2.23 4.84
C ASP A 64 -5.16 -2.46 4.08
N ALA A 65 -6.28 -2.32 4.80
CA ALA A 65 -7.60 -2.55 4.22
C ALA A 65 -8.04 -1.52 3.17
N LEU A 66 -7.43 -0.33 3.11
CA LEU A 66 -7.72 0.67 2.07
C LEU A 66 -7.32 0.14 0.70
N HIS A 67 -6.24 -0.64 0.66
CA HIS A 67 -5.67 -1.27 -0.54
C HIS A 67 -6.35 -2.57 -0.96
N THR A 68 -7.37 -3.04 -0.22
CA THR A 68 -8.20 -4.20 -0.59
C THR A 68 -9.09 -3.88 -1.80
N GLN A 69 -8.44 -3.72 -2.95
CA GLN A 69 -8.99 -3.30 -4.22
C GLN A 69 -8.68 -4.37 -5.28
N ARG A 70 -9.67 -4.66 -6.14
CA ARG A 70 -9.50 -5.67 -7.20
C ARG A 70 -8.36 -5.34 -8.15
N GLU A 71 -8.19 -4.06 -8.47
CA GLU A 71 -7.09 -3.61 -9.34
C GLU A 71 -5.72 -3.81 -8.69
N THR A 72 -5.56 -3.49 -7.41
CA THR A 72 -4.31 -3.72 -6.69
C THR A 72 -3.97 -5.21 -6.62
N ALA A 73 -4.95 -6.06 -6.32
CA ALA A 73 -4.76 -7.52 -6.32
C ALA A 73 -4.37 -8.07 -7.71
N ARG A 74 -5.01 -7.55 -8.77
CA ARG A 74 -4.69 -7.94 -10.15
C ARG A 74 -3.28 -7.52 -10.54
N HIS A 75 -2.93 -6.26 -10.26
CA HIS A 75 -1.62 -5.70 -10.54
C HIS A 75 -0.50 -6.53 -9.89
N LEU A 76 -0.64 -6.89 -8.60
CA LEU A 76 0.34 -7.74 -7.93
C LEU A 76 0.50 -9.11 -8.60
N ARG A 77 -0.61 -9.71 -9.03
CA ARG A 77 -0.58 -10.98 -9.75
C ARG A 77 0.05 -10.89 -11.14
N GLU A 78 -0.13 -9.77 -11.83
CA GLU A 78 0.48 -9.52 -13.16
C GLU A 78 2.00 -9.41 -13.06
N HIS A 79 2.54 -9.11 -11.88
CA HIS A 79 3.97 -9.06 -11.56
C HIS A 79 4.47 -10.31 -10.81
N ASP A 80 3.74 -11.43 -10.90
CA ASP A 80 4.07 -12.70 -10.24
C ASP A 80 4.24 -12.59 -8.70
N ALA A 81 3.60 -11.60 -8.08
CA ALA A 81 3.62 -11.41 -6.63
C ALA A 81 2.36 -11.98 -5.96
N HIS A 82 2.51 -12.33 -4.68
CA HIS A 82 1.43 -12.74 -3.80
C HIS A 82 0.98 -11.57 -2.93
N TYR A 83 -0.21 -11.66 -2.33
CA TYR A 83 -0.73 -10.58 -1.47
C TYR A 83 -1.51 -11.10 -0.27
N VAL A 84 -1.44 -10.33 0.81
CA VAL A 84 -2.30 -10.49 2.00
C VAL A 84 -2.90 -9.14 2.34
N PHE A 85 -4.22 -9.04 2.19
CA PHE A 85 -4.99 -7.84 2.49
C PHE A 85 -5.99 -8.10 3.61
N THR A 86 -6.32 -7.04 4.35
CA THR A 86 -7.38 -7.11 5.37
C THR A 86 -8.71 -6.70 4.76
N VAL A 87 -9.71 -7.57 4.83
CA VAL A 87 -11.07 -7.24 4.38
C VAL A 87 -11.84 -6.58 5.53
N LYS A 88 -12.48 -5.43 5.26
CA LYS A 88 -13.33 -4.71 6.22
C LYS A 88 -14.82 -4.93 5.91
N ALA A 89 -15.67 -4.69 6.92
CA ALA A 89 -17.13 -4.86 6.84
C ALA A 89 -17.83 -3.95 5.82
N ASN A 90 -17.17 -2.90 5.33
CA ASN A 90 -17.67 -2.08 4.22
C ASN A 90 -17.64 -2.83 2.87
N GLN A 91 -17.07 -4.05 2.81
CA GLN A 91 -17.15 -4.96 1.67
C GLN A 91 -17.86 -6.27 2.09
N PRO A 92 -19.18 -6.25 2.37
CA PRO A 92 -19.87 -7.34 3.06
C PRO A 92 -19.80 -8.67 2.28
N ALA A 93 -20.00 -8.65 0.96
CA ALA A 93 -19.93 -9.87 0.15
C ALA A 93 -18.54 -10.51 0.16
N LEU A 94 -17.48 -9.70 0.09
CA LEU A 94 -16.10 -10.19 0.15
C LEU A 94 -15.78 -10.70 1.56
N LEU A 95 -16.20 -9.99 2.60
CA LEU A 95 -16.00 -10.39 3.98
C LEU A 95 -16.67 -11.75 4.26
N THR A 96 -17.92 -11.93 3.81
CA THR A 96 -18.62 -13.23 3.92
C THR A 96 -17.85 -14.33 3.20
N ALA A 97 -17.36 -14.09 1.99
CA ALA A 97 -16.61 -15.09 1.24
C ALA A 97 -15.28 -15.50 1.91
N CYS A 98 -14.62 -14.58 2.63
CA CYS A 98 -13.37 -14.88 3.35
C CYS A 98 -13.57 -15.65 4.67
N HIS A 99 -14.81 -15.76 5.16
CA HIS A 99 -15.15 -16.49 6.39
C HIS A 99 -15.72 -17.90 6.14
N GLN A 100 -15.80 -18.32 4.87
CA GLN A 100 -16.18 -19.68 4.46
C GLN A 100 -14.96 -20.59 4.43
#